data_AF-A0A497K3V3-F1
#
_entry.id   AF-A0A497K3V3-F1
#
_cell.length_a   1.000
_cell.length_b   1.000
_cell.length_c   1.000
_cell.angle_alpha   90.00
_cell.angle_beta   90.00
_cell.angle_gamma   90.00
#
_symmetry.space_group_name_H-M   'P 1'
#
loop_
_entity.id
_entity.type
_entity.pdbx_description
1 polymer ?
#
loop_
_entity_poly.entity_id
_entity_poly.type
_entity_poly.pdbx_seq_one_letter_code
_entity_poly.pdbx_strand_id
1 'polypeptide(L)'
;ARLIEILYASERALELITDDRITSKDIRNKPGEPGEGVGIVEAARGTLIHHYILDEKALAKKVNLIVATTHNAPAICMSIRDAAKGLIHKGEVSEGILNKIEMAFRAYDPCFACATHFAFGQMPLKVNIYDHEGRLLRTLSR
;
A
#
# COMPACT_ATOMS: atom_id res chain seq x y z
N ALA A 1 6.37 -1.52 17.49
CA ALA A 1 7.02 -1.09 16.24
C ALA A 1 6.80 0.39 15.98
N ARG A 2 5.59 0.84 15.58
CA ARG A 2 5.33 2.23 15.17
C ARG A 2 5.85 3.34 16.11
N LEU A 3 5.68 3.21 17.43
CA LEU A 3 6.22 4.21 18.38
C LEU A 3 7.75 4.29 18.37
N ILE A 4 8.43 3.16 18.14
CA ILE A 4 9.89 3.11 18.00
C ILE A 4 10.30 3.81 16.71
N GLU A 5 9.57 3.60 15.61
CA GLU A 5 9.83 4.28 14.34
C GLU A 5 9.61 5.80 14.44
N ILE A 6 8.62 6.26 15.22
CA ILE A 6 8.41 7.69 15.48
C ILE A 6 9.60 8.27 16.25
N LEU A 7 10.10 7.58 17.28
CA LEU A 7 11.29 8.00 18.01
C LEU A 7 12.49 8.09 17.08
N TYR A 8 12.76 7.03 16.32
CA TYR A 8 13.84 6.98 15.35
C TYR A 8 13.73 8.09 14.29
N ALA A 9 12.54 8.31 13.73
CA ALA A 9 12.31 9.40 12.77
C ALA A 9 12.61 10.78 13.38
N SER A 10 12.31 10.96 14.67
CA SER A 10 12.61 12.20 15.40
C SER A 10 14.12 12.36 15.60
N GLU A 11 14.83 11.30 15.98
CA GLU A 11 16.30 11.31 16.12
C GLU A 11 16.99 11.55 14.78
N ARG A 12 16.54 10.86 13.72
CA ARG A 12 17.07 11.02 12.37
C ARG A 12 16.83 12.41 11.81
N ALA A 13 15.70 13.04 12.14
CA ALA A 13 15.43 14.42 11.78
C ALA A 13 16.44 15.39 12.41
N LEU A 14 16.81 15.16 13.68
CA LEU A 14 17.86 15.94 14.34
C LEU A 14 19.21 15.76 13.65
N GLU A 15 19.61 14.53 13.34
CA GLU A 15 20.86 14.29 12.60
C GLU A 15 20.89 15.06 11.27
N LEU A 16 19.81 14.99 10.50
CA LEU A 16 19.71 15.63 9.19
C LEU A 16 19.69 17.17 9.27
N ILE A 17 19.03 17.76 10.27
CA ILE A 17 18.99 19.22 10.41
C ILE A 17 20.31 19.80 10.92
N THR A 18 21.13 19.00 11.60
CA THR A 18 22.48 19.40 12.04
C THR A 18 23.58 19.16 11.00
N ASP A 19 23.28 18.53 9.87
CA ASP A 19 24.24 18.35 8.78
C ASP A 19 24.42 19.66 8.00
N ASP A 20 25.64 20.20 7.97
CA ASP A 20 25.95 21.47 7.28
C ASP A 20 25.49 21.49 5.80
N ARG A 21 25.45 20.31 5.15
CA ARG A 21 25.01 20.18 3.75
C ARG A 21 23.53 20.44 3.56
N ILE A 22 22.71 20.44 4.61
CA ILE A 22 21.26 20.67 4.51
C ILE A 22 20.93 22.06 3.94
N THR A 23 21.87 23.02 4.05
CA THR A 23 21.77 24.37 3.48
C THR A 23 22.59 24.57 2.21
N SER A 24 23.17 23.49 1.66
CA SER A 24 23.93 23.54 0.42
C SER A 24 23.08 24.08 -0.74
N LYS A 25 23.73 24.80 -1.67
CA LYS A 25 23.10 25.25 -2.92
C LYS A 25 23.23 24.21 -4.05
N ASP A 26 24.02 23.17 -3.84
CA ASP A 26 24.18 22.06 -4.78
C ASP A 26 23.11 20.99 -4.52
N ILE A 27 21.92 21.19 -5.11
CA ILE A 27 20.71 20.41 -4.81
C ILE A 27 20.09 19.71 -6.02
N ARG A 28 20.66 19.88 -7.23
CA ARG A 28 20.01 19.43 -8.46
C ARG A 28 21.01 18.96 -9.51
N ASN A 29 20.87 17.69 -9.89
CA ASN A 29 21.50 17.14 -11.08
C ASN A 29 20.64 17.33 -12.33
N LYS A 30 21.26 17.32 -13.51
CA LYS A 30 20.52 17.30 -14.78
C LYS A 30 19.86 15.92 -14.96
N PRO A 31 18.57 15.85 -15.36
CA PRO A 31 17.94 14.58 -15.68
C PRO A 31 18.62 13.94 -16.90
N GLY A 32 18.65 12.62 -16.94
CA GLY A 32 19.04 11.86 -18.14
C GLY A 32 17.93 11.82 -19.19
N GLU A 33 18.18 11.09 -20.28
CA GLU A 33 17.19 10.86 -21.34
C GLU A 33 15.95 10.10 -20.81
N PRO A 34 14.76 10.32 -21.40
CA PRO A 34 13.54 9.59 -21.03
C PRO A 34 13.71 8.07 -21.19
N GLY A 35 13.15 7.32 -20.25
CA GLY A 35 13.26 5.87 -20.26
C GLY A 35 12.38 5.21 -19.20
N GLU A 36 12.93 4.21 -18.51
CA GLU A 36 12.28 3.46 -17.45
C GLU A 36 12.94 3.77 -16.10
N GLY A 37 12.13 3.92 -15.05
CA GLY A 37 12.61 4.22 -13.71
C GLY A 37 11.76 3.58 -12.64
N VAL A 38 12.42 3.08 -11.59
CA VAL A 38 11.79 2.51 -10.40
C VAL A 38 12.31 3.25 -9.17
N GLY A 39 11.39 3.84 -8.40
CA GLY A 39 11.65 4.46 -7.11
C GLY A 39 11.05 3.60 -6.00
N ILE A 40 11.84 3.30 -4.97
CA ILE A 40 11.42 2.48 -3.83
C ILE A 40 11.79 3.21 -2.56
N VAL A 41 10.82 3.38 -1.66
CA VAL A 41 11.01 3.96 -0.33
C VAL A 41 10.18 3.20 0.70
N GLU A 42 10.56 3.28 1.97
CA GLU A 42 9.69 2.87 3.06
C GLU A 42 8.74 4.03 3.41
N ALA A 43 7.47 3.87 3.05
CA ALA A 43 6.42 4.74 3.56
C ALA A 43 6.09 4.32 5.01
N ALA A 44 5.40 5.18 5.75
CA ALA A 44 5.05 4.91 7.16
C ALA A 44 4.20 3.63 7.41
N ARG A 45 3.70 3.00 6.34
CA ARG A 45 2.83 1.81 6.38
C ARG A 45 3.43 0.59 5.67
N GLY A 46 4.70 0.66 5.28
CA GLY A 46 5.44 -0.36 4.52
C GLY A 46 5.99 0.14 3.19
N THR A 47 6.58 -0.76 2.42
CA THR A 47 7.29 -0.47 1.17
C THR A 47 6.37 0.17 0.12
N LEU A 48 6.84 1.26 -0.49
CA LEU A 48 6.19 1.98 -1.57
C LEU A 48 7.05 1.92 -2.83
N ILE A 49 6.46 1.40 -3.91
CA ILE A 49 7.12 1.21 -5.20
C ILE A 49 6.40 2.03 -6.25
N HIS A 50 7.15 2.90 -6.91
CA HIS A 50 6.71 3.67 -8.06
C HIS A 50 7.52 3.25 -9.29
N HIS A 51 6.85 2.76 -10.32
CA HIS A 51 7.48 2.33 -11.57
C HIS A 51 6.87 3.09 -12.75
N TYR A 52 7.71 3.79 -13.50
CA TYR A 52 7.32 4.61 -14.64
C TYR A 52 8.08 4.19 -15.89
N ILE A 53 7.37 4.18 -17.03
CA ILE A 53 7.96 4.06 -18.36
C ILE A 53 7.50 5.26 -19.17
N LEU A 54 8.46 6.03 -19.68
CA LEU A 54 8.21 7.26 -20.42
C LEU A 54 8.32 7.05 -21.94
N ASP A 55 7.74 7.95 -22.73
CA ASP A 55 8.00 8.08 -24.16
C ASP A 55 9.15 9.05 -24.46
N GLU A 56 9.48 9.24 -25.74
CA GLU A 56 10.55 10.13 -26.22
C GLU A 56 10.34 11.60 -25.84
N LYS A 57 9.10 11.99 -25.48
CA LYS A 57 8.75 13.34 -25.02
C LYS A 57 8.71 13.45 -23.49
N ALA A 58 9.21 12.44 -22.78
CA ALA A 58 9.17 12.32 -21.33
C ALA A 58 7.74 12.24 -20.73
N LEU A 59 6.74 11.80 -21.51
CA LEU A 59 5.38 11.58 -21.03
C LEU A 59 5.20 10.15 -20.53
N ALA A 60 4.47 9.97 -19.43
CA ALA A 60 4.22 8.65 -18.86
C ALA A 60 3.38 7.78 -19.79
N LYS A 61 3.98 6.71 -20.31
CA LYS A 61 3.33 5.69 -21.16
C LYS A 61 2.77 4.54 -20.34
N LYS A 62 3.46 4.15 -19.26
CA LYS A 62 2.99 3.18 -18.28
C LYS A 62 3.37 3.62 -16.88
N VAL A 63 2.48 3.32 -15.94
CA VAL A 63 2.68 3.56 -14.50
C VAL A 63 2.23 2.31 -13.76
N ASN A 64 3.06 1.81 -12.86
CA ASN A 64 2.72 0.76 -11.93
C ASN A 64 3.06 1.24 -10.51
N LEU A 65 2.07 1.17 -9.62
CA LEU A 65 2.22 1.59 -8.23
C LEU A 65 1.93 0.38 -7.35
N ILE A 66 2.91 -0.04 -6.56
CA ILE A 66 2.70 -1.05 -5.51
C ILE A 66 2.86 -0.31 -4.20
N VAL A 67 1.72 -0.01 -3.60
CA VAL A 67 1.62 0.87 -2.44
C VAL A 67 1.59 0.07 -1.14
N ALA A 68 2.15 0.67 -0.08
CA ALA A 68 2.40 0.07 1.22
C ALA A 68 1.30 -0.86 1.74
N THR A 69 0.08 -0.35 1.93
CA THR A 69 -1.02 -1.13 2.53
C THR A 69 -1.46 -2.31 1.65
N THR A 70 -1.23 -2.28 0.34
CA THR A 70 -1.58 -3.39 -0.57
C THR A 70 -0.82 -4.66 -0.21
N HIS A 71 0.44 -4.55 0.24
CA HIS A 71 1.22 -5.69 0.72
C HIS A 71 0.58 -6.37 1.94
N ASN A 72 -0.12 -5.60 2.79
CA ASN A 72 -0.72 -6.08 4.03
C ASN A 72 -2.16 -6.57 3.86
N ALA A 73 -2.79 -6.42 2.68
CA ALA A 73 -4.18 -6.81 2.48
C ALA A 73 -4.48 -8.27 2.87
N PRO A 74 -3.65 -9.29 2.52
CA PRO A 74 -3.89 -10.66 2.96
C PRO A 74 -3.81 -10.82 4.48
N ALA A 75 -2.80 -10.23 5.12
CA ALA A 75 -2.60 -10.29 6.57
C ALA A 75 -3.76 -9.65 7.33
N ILE A 76 -4.22 -8.48 6.87
CA ILE A 76 -5.39 -7.79 7.42
C ILE A 76 -6.63 -8.70 7.37
N CYS A 77 -6.93 -9.29 6.20
CA CYS A 77 -8.07 -10.21 6.05
C CYS A 77 -7.98 -11.42 6.99
N MET A 78 -6.79 -12.01 7.13
CA MET A 78 -6.58 -13.12 8.05
C MET A 78 -6.76 -12.70 9.51
N SER A 79 -6.21 -11.56 9.93
CA SER A 79 -6.35 -11.05 11.29
C SER A 79 -7.81 -10.73 11.65
N ILE A 80 -8.58 -10.14 10.73
CA ILE A 80 -10.01 -9.90 10.93
C ILE A 80 -10.76 -11.23 11.08
N ARG A 81 -10.52 -12.19 10.18
CA ARG A 81 -11.13 -13.52 10.24
C ARG A 81 -10.83 -14.22 11.57
N ASP A 82 -9.59 -14.20 12.00
CA ASP A 82 -9.15 -14.93 13.19
C ASP A 82 -9.61 -14.22 14.48
N ALA A 83 -9.66 -12.89 14.49
CA ALA A 83 -10.29 -12.12 15.56
C ALA A 83 -11.80 -12.41 15.67
N ALA A 84 -12.51 -12.47 14.54
CA ALA A 84 -13.93 -12.83 14.52
C ALA A 84 -14.18 -14.25 15.04
N LYS A 85 -13.37 -15.23 14.61
CA LYS A 85 -13.44 -16.61 15.13
C LYS A 85 -13.20 -16.71 16.64
N GLY A 86 -12.29 -15.90 17.16
CA GLY A 86 -11.94 -15.90 18.58
C GLY A 86 -12.92 -15.14 19.49
N LEU A 87 -13.78 -14.28 18.94
CA LEU A 87 -14.66 -13.40 19.72
C LEU A 87 -16.15 -13.66 19.53
N ILE A 88 -16.56 -14.22 18.39
CA ILE A 88 -17.97 -14.52 18.09
C ILE A 88 -18.26 -15.96 18.47
N HIS A 89 -19.14 -16.15 19.44
CA HIS A 89 -19.57 -17.45 19.92
C HIS A 89 -21.09 -17.53 19.97
N LYS A 90 -21.66 -18.71 19.69
CA LYS A 90 -23.11 -18.97 19.70
C LYS A 90 -23.95 -18.00 18.84
N GLY A 91 -23.34 -17.35 17.84
CA GLY A 91 -24.01 -16.38 16.97
C GLY A 91 -24.24 -15.01 17.60
N GLU A 92 -23.70 -14.75 18.80
CA GLU A 92 -23.84 -13.46 19.45
C GLU A 92 -22.88 -12.43 18.86
N VAL A 93 -23.43 -11.33 18.37
CA VAL A 93 -22.68 -10.20 17.80
C VAL A 93 -23.16 -8.93 18.48
N SER A 94 -22.22 -8.18 19.06
CA SER A 94 -22.47 -6.89 19.69
C SER A 94 -21.49 -5.85 19.19
N GLU A 95 -21.83 -4.57 19.32
CA GLU A 95 -20.96 -3.44 18.97
C GLU A 95 -19.59 -3.54 19.65
N GLY A 96 -19.55 -3.97 20.92
CA GLY A 96 -18.30 -4.17 21.65
C GLY A 96 -17.40 -5.26 21.02
N ILE A 97 -18.00 -6.31 20.45
CA ILE A 97 -17.27 -7.37 19.74
C ILE A 97 -16.78 -6.85 18.38
N LEU A 98 -17.64 -6.16 17.62
CA LEU A 98 -17.28 -5.58 16.32
C LEU A 98 -16.12 -4.59 16.45
N ASN A 99 -16.17 -3.68 17.44
CA ASN A 99 -15.08 -2.75 17.70
C ASN A 99 -13.75 -3.45 18.02
N LYS A 100 -13.78 -4.58 18.76
CA LYS A 100 -12.57 -5.40 19.04
C LYS A 100 -12.02 -6.05 17.76
N ILE A 101 -12.89 -6.52 16.87
CA ILE A 101 -12.48 -7.04 15.55
C ILE A 101 -11.84 -5.93 14.72
N GLU A 102 -12.40 -4.72 14.73
CA GLU A 102 -11.83 -3.55 14.06
C GLU A 102 -10.47 -3.10 14.65
N MET A 103 -10.17 -3.43 15.91
CA MET A 103 -8.82 -3.17 16.45
C MET A 103 -7.76 -3.99 15.71
N ALA A 104 -8.07 -5.22 15.28
CA ALA A 104 -7.16 -6.04 14.48
C ALA A 104 -6.88 -5.38 13.11
N PHE A 105 -7.88 -4.71 12.53
CA PHE A 105 -7.70 -3.90 11.32
C PHE A 105 -6.84 -2.66 11.58
N ARG A 106 -7.16 -1.88 12.62
CA ARG A 106 -6.46 -0.64 12.98
C ARG A 106 -5.00 -0.84 13.36
N ALA A 107 -4.62 -2.01 13.87
CA ALA A 107 -3.23 -2.32 14.23
C ALA A 107 -2.26 -2.11 13.05
N TYR A 108 -2.71 -2.36 11.82
CA TYR A 108 -1.92 -2.19 10.60
C TYR A 108 -1.79 -0.74 10.12
N ASP A 109 -2.52 0.23 10.71
CA ASP A 109 -2.64 1.61 10.19
C ASP A 109 -2.89 1.63 8.67
N PRO A 110 -3.98 1.01 8.18
CA PRO A 110 -4.20 0.87 6.75
C PRO A 110 -4.56 2.21 6.09
N CYS A 111 -3.91 2.56 4.98
CA CYS A 111 -4.33 3.67 4.12
C CYS A 111 -5.05 3.12 2.88
N PHE A 112 -6.38 3.02 2.92
CA PHE A 112 -7.15 2.52 1.77
C PHE A 112 -7.22 3.50 0.60
N ALA A 113 -7.22 4.81 0.85
CA ALA A 113 -7.11 5.81 -0.22
C ALA A 113 -5.80 5.64 -1.01
N CYS A 114 -4.70 5.31 -0.32
CA CYS A 114 -3.43 4.97 -0.95
C CYS A 114 -3.52 3.61 -1.64
N ALA A 115 -4.05 2.58 -0.94
CA ALA A 115 -4.08 1.19 -1.39
C ALA A 115 -4.78 1.01 -2.74
N THR A 116 -5.87 1.75 -2.97
CA THR A 116 -6.64 1.66 -4.20
C THR A 116 -6.03 2.49 -5.33
N HIS A 117 -5.47 3.67 -5.04
CA HIS A 117 -4.76 4.62 -5.94
C HIS A 117 -5.32 4.74 -7.38
N PHE A 118 -6.60 4.42 -7.54
CA PHE A 118 -7.26 4.34 -8.82
C PHE A 118 -7.83 5.71 -9.13
N ALA A 119 -7.19 6.40 -10.07
CA ALA A 119 -7.40 7.83 -10.26
C ALA A 119 -8.76 8.17 -10.90
N PHE A 120 -9.24 7.41 -11.90
CA PHE A 120 -10.50 7.72 -12.61
C PHE A 120 -11.10 6.49 -13.31
N GLY A 121 -12.41 6.25 -13.15
CA GLY A 121 -13.17 5.19 -13.87
C GLY A 121 -13.89 4.17 -12.97
N GLN A 122 -14.24 3.01 -13.52
CA GLN A 122 -14.66 1.84 -12.75
C GLN A 122 -13.43 0.95 -12.48
N MET A 123 -13.32 0.37 -11.28
CA MET A 123 -12.23 -0.56 -10.95
C MET A 123 -12.20 -1.70 -11.99
N PRO A 124 -11.06 -1.93 -12.68
CA PRO A 124 -10.97 -3.00 -13.66
C PRO A 124 -11.12 -4.34 -12.94
N LEU A 125 -12.24 -5.03 -13.18
CA LEU A 125 -12.58 -6.28 -12.51
C LEU A 125 -12.60 -7.40 -13.54
N LYS A 126 -11.63 -8.32 -13.45
CA LYS A 126 -11.61 -9.55 -14.23
C LYS A 126 -12.07 -10.72 -13.37
N VAL A 127 -13.26 -11.26 -13.65
CA VAL A 127 -13.82 -12.45 -12.98
C VAL A 127 -13.66 -13.65 -13.89
N ASN A 128 -12.86 -14.62 -13.47
CA ASN A 128 -12.76 -15.92 -14.12
C ASN A 128 -13.69 -16.92 -13.41
N ILE A 129 -14.65 -17.48 -14.14
CA ILE A 129 -15.62 -18.47 -13.64
C ILE A 129 -15.13 -19.86 -14.07
N TYR A 130 -14.95 -20.75 -13.11
CA TYR A 130 -14.50 -22.13 -13.33
C TYR A 130 -15.61 -23.12 -12.94
N ASP A 131 -15.67 -24.28 -13.61
CA ASP A 131 -16.52 -25.39 -13.18
C ASP A 131 -15.89 -26.22 -12.05
N HIS A 132 -16.62 -27.23 -11.57
CA HIS A 132 -16.16 -28.15 -10.53
C HIS A 132 -14.92 -28.98 -10.90
N GLU A 133 -14.55 -29.04 -12.19
CA GLU A 133 -13.36 -29.72 -12.69
C GLU A 133 -12.19 -28.73 -12.90
N GLY A 134 -12.37 -27.45 -12.55
CA GLY A 134 -11.36 -26.41 -12.69
C GLY A 134 -11.20 -25.87 -14.12
N ARG A 135 -12.13 -26.16 -15.04
CA ARG A 135 -12.11 -25.62 -16.40
C ARG A 135 -12.67 -24.22 -16.43
N LEU A 136 -12.00 -23.31 -17.13
CA LEU A 136 -12.46 -21.92 -17.30
C LEU A 136 -13.70 -21.88 -18.19
N LEU A 137 -14.87 -21.58 -17.61
CA LEU A 137 -16.13 -21.44 -18.32
C LEU A 137 -16.27 -20.06 -18.96
N ARG A 138 -15.90 -19.01 -18.23
CA ARG A 138 -16.12 -17.63 -18.67
C ARG A 138 -15.17 -16.65 -17.99
N THR A 139 -14.75 -15.64 -18.73
CA THR A 139 -14.13 -14.43 -18.17
C THR A 139 -15.09 -13.26 -18.34
N LEU A 140 -15.39 -12.55 -17.26
CA LEU A 140 -16.07 -11.26 -17.28
C LEU A 140 -15.04 -10.17 -17.00
N SER A 141 -15.03 -9.10 -17.79
CA SER A 141 -14.21 -7.92 -17.53
C SER A 141 -15.08 -6.68 -17.51
N ARG A 142 -14.82 -5.80 -16.54
CA ARG A 142 -15.35 -4.43 -16.45
C ARG A 142 -14.17 -3.50 -16.28
#